data_AF-A0A379FGK3-F1
#
_entry.id   AF-A0A379FGK3-F1
#
_cell.length_a   1.000
_cell.length_b   1.000
_cell.length_c   1.000
_cell.angle_alpha   90.00
_cell.angle_beta   90.00
_cell.angle_gamma   90.00
#
_symmetry.space_group_name_H-M   'P 1'
#
loop_
_entity.id
_entity.type
_entity.pdbx_description
1 polymer ?
#
loop_
_entity_poly.entity_id
_entity_poly.type
_entity_poly.pdbx_seq_one_letter_code
_entity_poly.pdbx_strand_id
1 'polypeptide(L)' 'MKIIGYVLLMLIQGSAVPVTEQIYTQSECNKRAEYLMSMRDVKVICGEIYR' A
#
# COMPACT_ATOMS: atom_id res chain seq x y z
N MET A 1 -12.45 -12.21 11.48
CA MET A 1 -11.73 -11.17 10.72
C MET A 1 -11.28 -11.80 9.41
N LYS A 2 -11.72 -11.26 8.28
CA LYS A 2 -11.34 -11.72 6.94
C LYS A 2 -10.63 -10.58 6.20
N ILE A 3 -9.56 -10.91 5.46
CA ILE A 3 -8.92 -9.95 4.56
C ILE A 3 -9.88 -9.66 3.42
N ILE A 4 -10.19 -8.38 3.21
CA ILE A 4 -11.05 -7.92 2.13
C ILE A 4 -10.27 -7.25 0.99
N GLY A 5 -8.99 -6.95 1.20
CA GLY A 5 -8.08 -6.46 0.19
C GLY A 5 -6.86 -5.77 0.78
N TYR A 6 -6.15 -5.01 -0.06
CA TYR A 6 -4.89 -4.36 0.26
C TYR A 6 -4.93 -2.88 -0.11
N VAL A 7 -4.24 -2.05 0.69
CA VAL A 7 -4.10 -0.61 0.45
C VAL A 7 -2.63 -0.22 0.36
N LEU A 8 -2.30 0.76 -0.49
CA LEU A 8 -0.97 1.34 -0.55
C LEU A 8 -0.76 2.29 0.64
N LEU A 9 0.25 2.03 1.45
CA LEU A 9 0.63 2.85 2.60
C LEU A 9 2.03 3.44 2.37
N MET A 10 2.15 4.75 2.51
CA MET A 10 3.44 5.43 2.56
C MET A 10 3.94 5.51 4.00
N LEU A 11 5.21 5.19 4.20
CA LEU A 11 5.86 5.26 5.51
C LEU A 11 6.54 6.63 5.67
N ILE A 12 6.02 7.44 6.58
CA ILE A 12 6.54 8.79 6.87
C ILE A 12 6.70 8.91 8.38
N GLN A 13 7.94 9.14 8.85
CA GLN A 13 8.23 9.46 10.26
C GLN A 13 7.57 8.49 11.27
N GLY A 14 7.67 7.18 11.02
CA GLY A 14 7.10 6.14 11.89
C GLY A 14 5.58 5.94 11.75
N SER A 15 4.92 6.70 10.87
CA SER A 15 3.51 6.55 10.55
C SER A 15 3.33 5.87 9.19
N ALA A 16 2.23 5.11 9.05
CA ALA A 16 1.77 4.55 7.78
C ALA A 16 0.51 5.29 7.32
N VAL A 17 0.59 6.00 6.21
CA VAL A 17 -0.49 6.85 5.69
C VAL A 17 -0.97 6.29 4.35
N PRO A 18 -2.29 6.13 4.13
CA PRO A 18 -2.79 5.66 2.83
C PRO A 18 -2.41 6.62 1.71
N VAL A 19 -1.81 6.09 0.64
CA VAL A 19 -1.53 6.83 -0.60
C VAL A 19 -2.83 7.11 -1.34
N THR A 20 -3.77 6.17 -1.26
CA THR A 20 -5.10 6.24 -1.87
C THR A 20 -6.09 5.48 -0.99
N GLU A 21 -7.38 5.79 -1.06
CA GLU A 21 -8.44 4.99 -0.41
C GLU A 21 -8.86 3.75 -1.23
N GLN A 22 -8.22 3.51 -2.37
CA GLN A 22 -8.54 2.38 -3.23
C GLN A 22 -8.06 1.06 -2.61
N ILE A 23 -8.94 0.06 -2.64
CA ILE A 23 -8.64 -1.31 -2.24
C ILE A 23 -8.26 -2.12 -3.48
N TYR A 24 -7.14 -2.81 -3.37
CA TYR A 24 -6.54 -3.61 -4.42
C TYR A 24 -6.50 -5.10 -4.05
N THR A 25 -6.31 -5.95 -5.05
CA THR A 25 -5.75 -7.29 -4.80
C THR A 25 -4.28 -7.16 -4.36
N GLN A 26 -3.73 -8.22 -3.77
CA GLN A 26 -2.33 -8.22 -3.34
C GLN A 26 -1.37 -7.95 -4.51
N SER A 27 -1.59 -8.60 -5.66
CA SER A 27 -0.74 -8.46 -6.84
C SER A 27 -0.76 -7.04 -7.41
N GLU A 28 -1.94 -6.43 -7.50
CA GLU A 28 -2.08 -5.04 -7.97
C GLU A 28 -1.39 -4.07 -7.02
N CYS A 29 -1.56 -4.26 -5.71
CA CYS A 29 -0.90 -3.41 -4.73
C CYS A 29 0.63 -3.51 -4.86
N ASN A 30 1.19 -4.72 -4.92
CA ASN A 30 2.64 -4.93 -5.02
C ASN A 30 3.22 -4.28 -6.29
N LYS A 31 2.58 -4.49 -7.46
CA LYS A 31 3.03 -3.86 -8.72
C LYS A 31 3.03 -2.34 -8.62
N ARG A 32 2.02 -1.75 -7.97
CA ARG A 32 1.94 -0.29 -7.77
C ARG A 32 2.98 0.20 -6.78
N ALA A 33 3.23 -0.53 -5.69
CA ALA A 33 4.25 -0.18 -4.71
C ALA A 33 5.64 -0.17 -5.36
N GLU A 34 5.99 -1.22 -6.10
CA GLU A 34 7.24 -1.31 -6.86
C GLU A 34 7.38 -0.16 -7.87
N TYR A 35 6.31 0.14 -8.61
CA TYR A 35 6.29 1.26 -9.55
C TYR A 35 6.48 2.62 -8.87
N LEU A 36 5.87 2.85 -7.71
CA LEU A 36 6.05 4.10 -6.96
C LEU A 36 7.48 4.23 -6.43
N MET A 37 8.04 3.14 -5.90
CA MET A 37 9.42 3.12 -5.39
C MET A 37 10.47 3.21 -6.50
N SER A 38 10.15 2.78 -7.74
CA SER A 38 11.06 2.93 -8.88
C SER A 38 11.10 4.35 -9.44
N MET A 39 10.01 5.11 -9.27
CA MET A 39 9.92 6.49 -9.77
C MET A 39 10.27 7.55 -8.74
N ARG A 40 10.16 7.24 -7.45
CA ARG A 40 10.32 8.21 -6.36
C ARG A 40 11.07 7.55 -5.21
N ASP A 41 11.93 8.31 -4.55
CA ASP A 41 12.59 7.89 -3.31
C ASP A 41 11.62 7.97 -2.12
N VAL A 42 10.66 7.05 -2.11
CA VAL A 42 9.62 6.91 -1.08
C VAL A 42 9.59 5.47 -0.59
N LYS A 43 9.19 5.26 0.66
CA LYS A 43 8.91 3.91 1.18
C LYS A 43 7.41 3.67 1.15
N VAL A 44 6.98 2.76 0.29
CA VAL A 44 5.58 2.37 0.13
C VAL A 44 5.44 0.87 0.37
N ILE A 45 4.40 0.47 1.11
CA ILE A 45 4.09 -0.92 1.42
C ILE A 45 2.61 -1.22 1.12
N CYS A 46 2.27 -2.50 1.06
CA CYS A 46 0.89 -2.97 0.99
C CYS A 46 0.39 -3.37 2.36
N GLY A 47 -0.64 -2.68 2.85
CA GLY A 47 -1.31 -3.00 4.12
C GLY A 47 -2.56 -3.84 3.90
N GLU A 48 -2.78 -4.85 4.73
CA GLU A 48 -3.99 -5.67 4.71
C GLU A 48 -5.17 -4.93 5.36
N ILE A 49 -6.33 -4.98 4.71
CA ILE A 49 -7.58 -4.48 5.27
C ILE A 49 -8.42 -5.67 5.75
N TYR A 50 -8.80 -5.63 7.03
CA TYR A 50 -9.63 -6.63 7.69
C TYR A 50 -11.06 -6.09 7.91
N ARG A 51 -12.05 -6.96 7.71
CA ARG A 51 -13.45 -6.73 8.08
C ARG A 51 -14.05 -7.94 8.81
#